data_AF-A0A960M3C4-F1
#
_entry.id   AF-A0A960M3C4-F1
#
_cell.length_a   1.000
_cell.length_b   1.000
_cell.length_c   1.000
_cell.angle_alpha   90.00
_cell.angle_beta   90.00
_cell.angle_gamma   90.00
#
_symmetry.space_group_name_H-M   'P 1'
#
loop_
_entity.id
_entity.type
_entity.pdbx_description
1 polymer ?
#
loop_
_entity_poly.entity_id
_entity_poly.type
_entity_poly.pdbx_seq_one_letter_code
_entity_poly.pdbx_strand_id
1 'polypeptide(L)'
;MTYELIDSGDEQKLERFGDYTLIRPCPQALWKPQAPKLWSSADSTFLRGKQWKGLPKSWTVNYKNLLFKIVPTDFGHVGLFPEHAQHW
;
A
#
# COMPACT_ATOMS: atom_id res chain seq x y z
N MET A 1 -8.79 8.59 5.86
CA MET A 1 -8.37 7.35 6.55
C MET A 1 -6.88 7.14 6.32
N THR A 2 -6.15 6.64 7.31
CA THR A 2 -4.67 6.56 7.29
C THR A 2 -4.16 5.45 6.38
N TYR A 3 -4.40 4.23 6.81
CA TYR A 3 -3.90 3.01 6.23
C TYR A 3 -4.98 1.95 6.43
N GLU A 4 -5.11 1.08 5.44
CA GLU A 4 -6.03 -0.04 5.49
C GLU A 4 -5.41 -1.18 4.69
N LEU A 5 -5.32 -2.36 5.29
CA LEU A 5 -5.12 -3.59 4.52
C LEU A 5 -6.50 -4.02 4.01
N ILE A 6 -6.76 -3.80 2.72
CA ILE A 6 -8.07 -4.05 2.10
C ILE A 6 -8.26 -5.55 1.84
N ASP A 7 -7.25 -6.19 1.24
CA ASP A 7 -7.28 -7.60 0.89
C ASP A 7 -5.85 -8.15 0.76
N SER A 8 -5.71 -9.47 0.79
CA SER A 8 -4.42 -10.14 0.58
C SER A 8 -4.63 -11.54 0.01
N GLY A 9 -3.64 -12.01 -0.74
CA GLY A 9 -3.65 -13.33 -1.34
C GLY A 9 -2.79 -13.36 -2.60
N ASP A 10 -2.58 -14.55 -3.15
CA ASP A 10 -1.75 -14.81 -4.32
C ASP A 10 -0.39 -14.07 -4.25
N GLU A 11 0.28 -14.20 -3.09
CA GLU A 11 1.58 -13.60 -2.77
C GLU A 11 1.61 -12.06 -2.81
N GLN A 12 0.45 -11.42 -2.68
CA GLN A 12 0.30 -9.96 -2.76
C GLN A 12 -0.63 -9.43 -1.67
N LYS A 13 -0.61 -8.11 -1.49
CA LYS A 13 -1.53 -7.36 -0.63
C LYS A 13 -2.02 -6.10 -1.31
N LEU A 14 -3.29 -5.78 -1.10
CA LEU A 14 -3.95 -4.56 -1.52
C LEU A 14 -4.10 -3.65 -0.31
N GLU A 15 -3.46 -2.48 -0.34
CA GLU A 15 -3.38 -1.57 0.79
C GLU A 15 -3.80 -0.16 0.38
N ARG A 16 -4.53 0.54 1.26
CA ARG A 16 -4.82 1.96 1.13
C ARG A 16 -3.80 2.77 1.93
N PHE A 17 -3.33 3.87 1.37
CA PHE A 17 -2.52 4.88 2.03
C PHE A 17 -3.11 6.26 1.70
N GLY A 18 -3.93 6.80 2.60
CA GLY A 18 -4.73 8.00 2.31
C GLY A 18 -5.71 7.74 1.16
N ASP A 19 -5.56 8.48 0.07
CA ASP A 19 -6.45 8.41 -1.09
C ASP A 19 -6.01 7.37 -2.13
N TYR A 20 -4.83 6.79 -1.98
CA TYR A 20 -4.25 5.86 -2.96
C TYR A 20 -4.30 4.41 -2.48
N THR A 21 -4.63 3.50 -3.40
CA THR A 21 -4.62 2.05 -3.21
C THR A 21 -3.49 1.41 -4.00
N LEU A 22 -2.69 0.59 -3.33
CA LEU A 22 -1.46 0.03 -3.85
C LEU A 22 -1.49 -1.49 -3.73
N ILE A 23 -1.10 -2.17 -4.81
CA ILE A 23 -0.80 -3.60 -4.78
C ILE A 23 0.69 -3.78 -4.56
N ARG A 24 1.06 -4.52 -3.50
CA ARG A 24 2.47 -4.80 -3.15
C ARG A 24 2.70 -6.30 -2.93
N PRO A 25 3.93 -6.80 -3.18
CA PRO A 25 4.29 -8.17 -2.84
C PRO A 25 4.13 -8.47 -1.35
N CYS A 26 3.59 -9.64 -1.05
CA CYS A 26 3.48 -10.22 0.27
C CYS A 26 3.66 -11.75 0.16
N PRO A 27 4.91 -12.27 0.11
CA PRO A 27 5.17 -13.70 -0.13
C PRO A 27 4.54 -14.66 0.88
N GLN A 28 4.09 -14.14 2.03
CA GLN A 28 3.43 -14.93 3.08
C GLN A 28 1.92 -15.09 2.84
N ALA A 29 1.32 -14.29 1.95
CA ALA A 29 -0.11 -14.34 1.64
C ALA A 29 -0.42 -15.42 0.59
N LEU A 30 -0.25 -16.69 0.99
CA LEU A 30 -0.40 -17.85 0.10
C LEU A 30 -1.87 -18.26 -0.17
N TRP A 31 -2.83 -17.62 0.50
CA TRP A 31 -4.25 -17.87 0.31
C TRP A 31 -4.80 -17.09 -0.89
N LYS A 32 -6.05 -17.38 -1.27
CA LYS A 32 -6.74 -16.63 -2.34
C LYS A 32 -7.28 -15.30 -1.82
N PRO A 33 -7.22 -14.22 -2.61
CA PRO A 33 -7.88 -12.95 -2.29
C PRO A 33 -9.37 -13.15 -2.04
N GLN A 34 -9.90 -12.51 -0.99
CA GLN A 34 -11.32 -12.64 -0.65
C GLN A 34 -12.21 -11.71 -1.50
N ALA A 35 -11.65 -10.60 -1.98
CA ALA A 35 -12.36 -9.59 -2.74
C ALA A 35 -11.64 -9.26 -4.07
N PRO A 36 -11.47 -10.24 -4.98
CA PRO A 36 -10.67 -10.09 -6.21
C PRO A 36 -11.12 -8.92 -7.11
N LYS A 37 -12.40 -8.53 -7.05
CA LYS A 37 -12.94 -7.39 -7.79
C LYS A 37 -12.34 -6.04 -7.38
N LEU A 38 -11.84 -5.90 -6.14
CA LEU A 38 -11.24 -4.66 -5.66
C LEU A 38 -9.84 -4.42 -6.25
N TRP A 39 -9.15 -5.48 -6.66
CA TRP A 39 -7.77 -5.41 -7.14
C TRP A 39 -7.67 -4.72 -8.51
N SER A 40 -8.69 -4.84 -9.37
CA SER A 40 -8.73 -4.17 -10.67
C SER A 40 -8.86 -2.64 -10.57
N SER A 41 -9.25 -2.13 -9.41
CA SER A 41 -9.43 -0.70 -9.15
C SER A 41 -8.25 -0.08 -8.40
N ALA A 42 -7.16 -0.81 -8.19
CA ALA A 42 -5.98 -0.29 -7.53
C ALA A 42 -5.33 0.83 -8.36
N ASP A 43 -4.90 1.91 -7.69
CA ASP A 43 -4.26 3.05 -8.34
C ASP A 43 -2.87 2.68 -8.90
N SER A 44 -2.16 1.78 -8.21
CA SER A 44 -0.85 1.33 -8.67
C SER A 44 -0.47 -0.07 -8.19
N THR A 45 0.31 -0.77 -9.00
CA THR A 45 0.89 -2.06 -8.67
C THR A 45 2.40 -1.96 -8.69
N PHE A 46 3.05 -2.39 -7.60
CA PHE A 46 4.49 -2.50 -7.57
C PHE A 46 4.95 -3.68 -8.43
N LEU A 47 5.76 -3.39 -9.45
CA LEU A 47 6.43 -4.38 -10.27
C LEU A 47 7.94 -4.23 -10.07
N ARG A 48 8.60 -5.29 -9.59
CA ARG A 48 10.03 -5.26 -9.28
C ARG A 48 10.85 -4.82 -10.51
N GLY A 49 11.72 -3.83 -10.33
CA GLY A 49 12.53 -3.26 -11.41
C GLY A 49 11.78 -2.26 -12.31
N LYS A 50 10.56 -1.86 -11.95
CA LYS A 50 9.81 -0.78 -12.61
C LYS A 50 9.44 0.31 -11.60
N GLN A 51 9.40 1.54 -12.09
CA GLN A 51 8.88 2.66 -11.32
C GLN A 51 7.37 2.52 -11.12
N TRP A 52 6.88 3.07 -10.01
CA TRP A 52 5.46 3.25 -9.76
C TRP A 52 4.81 4.04 -10.89
N LYS A 53 3.62 3.61 -11.31
CA LYS A 53 2.82 4.32 -12.32
C LYS A 53 1.59 4.96 -11.67
N GLY A 54 1.25 6.18 -12.07
CA GLY A 54 0.02 6.83 -11.60
C GLY A 54 0.07 7.42 -10.18
N LEU A 55 1.22 7.37 -9.51
CA LEU A 55 1.38 7.96 -8.17
C LEU A 55 2.06 9.34 -8.22
N PRO A 56 1.73 10.26 -7.29
CA PRO A 56 2.47 11.49 -7.12
C PRO A 56 3.87 11.22 -6.53
N LYS A 57 4.79 12.19 -6.65
CA LYS A 57 6.13 12.11 -6.05
C LYS A 57 6.10 11.90 -4.54
N SER A 58 5.08 12.43 -3.87
CA SER A 58 4.81 12.23 -2.45
C SER A 58 3.38 12.65 -2.14
N TRP A 59 2.79 12.09 -1.08
CA TRP A 59 1.52 12.57 -0.53
C TRP A 59 1.51 12.46 0.99
N THR A 60 0.48 13.04 1.60
CA THR A 60 0.34 13.05 3.05
C THR A 60 -0.73 12.06 3.48
N VAL A 61 -0.41 11.31 4.52
CA VAL A 61 -1.31 10.36 5.18
C VAL A 61 -1.46 10.77 6.63
N ASN A 62 -2.69 10.82 7.11
CA ASN A 62 -2.99 11.28 8.46
C ASN A 62 -3.32 10.09 9.37
N TYR A 63 -2.62 9.92 10.49
CA TYR A 63 -2.88 8.90 11.53
C TYR A 63 -3.16 9.58 12.87
N LYS A 64 -4.40 9.46 13.37
CA LYS A 64 -4.84 10.17 14.59
C LYS A 64 -4.54 11.68 14.48
N ASN A 65 -3.60 12.19 15.26
CA ASN A 65 -3.14 13.58 15.28
C ASN A 65 -1.78 13.79 14.59
N LEU A 66 -1.27 12.79 13.88
CA LEU A 66 0.02 12.79 13.19
C LEU A 66 -0.16 12.86 11.67
N LEU A 67 0.68 13.64 11.02
CA LEU A 67 0.73 13.77 9.55
C LEU A 67 2.05 13.20 9.04
N PHE A 68 1.97 12.16 8.21
CA PHE A 68 3.12 11.52 7.59
C PHE A 68 3.20 11.91 6.12
N LYS A 69 4.35 12.42 5.68
CA LYS A 69 4.66 12.54 4.26
C LYS A 69 5.27 11.23 3.79
N ILE A 70 4.64 10.59 2.80
CA ILE A 70 5.10 9.31 2.26
C ILE A 70 5.56 9.47 0.81
N VAL A 71 6.57 8.68 0.43
CA VAL A 71 7.30 8.79 -0.84
C VAL A 71 7.46 7.38 -1.42
N PRO A 72 6.89 7.09 -2.60
CA PRO A 72 7.15 5.83 -3.28
C PRO A 72 8.62 5.69 -3.61
N THR A 73 9.18 4.54 -3.30
CA THR A 73 10.57 4.19 -3.62
C THR A 73 10.61 3.13 -4.71
N ASP A 74 11.73 3.05 -5.43
CA ASP A 74 11.97 2.01 -6.45
C ASP A 74 12.02 0.59 -5.86
N PHE A 75 12.10 0.47 -4.53
CA PHE A 75 12.10 -0.80 -3.80
C PHE A 75 10.71 -1.26 -3.34
N GLY A 76 9.65 -0.51 -3.66
CA GLY A 76 8.26 -0.89 -3.33
C GLY A 76 7.81 -0.49 -1.92
N HIS A 77 8.66 0.21 -1.17
CA HIS A 77 8.27 0.86 0.07
C HIS A 77 7.73 2.26 -0.21
N VAL A 78 6.82 2.72 0.66
CA VAL A 78 6.29 4.09 0.64
C VAL A 78 6.79 4.93 1.82
N GLY A 79 7.60 4.35 2.72
CA GLY A 79 8.20 5.06 3.85
C GLY A 79 7.31 5.14 5.11
N LEU A 80 6.16 4.45 5.13
CA LEU A 80 5.32 4.27 6.31
C LEU A 80 5.17 2.78 6.59
N PHE A 81 5.28 2.40 7.86
CA PHE A 81 5.14 1.03 8.38
C PHE A 81 4.02 0.98 9.42
N PRO A 82 2.73 0.96 8.98
CA PRO A 82 1.56 1.03 9.84
C PRO A 82 1.47 -0.06 10.92
N GLU A 83 2.15 -1.19 10.72
CA GLU A 83 2.30 -2.25 11.72
C GLU A 83 2.94 -1.77 13.03
N HIS A 84 3.74 -0.68 12.98
CA HIS A 84 4.37 -0.09 14.16
C HIS A 84 3.53 1.03 14.80
N ALA A 85 2.30 1.26 14.32
CA ALA A 85 1.47 2.38 14.77
C ALA A 85 1.09 2.36 16.26
N GLN A 86 1.24 1.22 16.94
CA GLN A 86 1.09 1.12 18.40
C GLN A 86 2.21 1.84 19.17
N HIS A 87 3.34 2.14 18.52
CA HIS A 87 4.49 2.81 19.12
C HIS A 87 4.62 4.29 18.74
N TRP A 88 3.67 4.84 17.97
CA TRP A 88 3.67 6.22 17.50
C TRP A 88 2.92 7.16 18.42
#